data_AF-A0AAU9X4J6-F1
#
_entry.id   AF-A0AAU9X4J6-F1
#
_cell.length_a   1.000
_cell.length_b   1.000
_cell.length_c   1.000
_cell.angle_alpha   90.00
_cell.angle_beta   90.00
_cell.angle_gamma   90.00
#
_symmetry.space_group_name_H-M   'P 1'
#
loop_
_entity.id
_entity.type
_entity.pdbx_description
1 polymer ?
#
loop_
_entity_poly.entity_id
_entity_poly.type
_entity_poly.pdbx_seq_one_letter_code
_entity_poly.pdbx_strand_id
1 'polypeptide(L)'
;MDGELGDCGGGGWTLVMKIDGAKVHASSCSTTSTTIQKRGLPGLQSLPKMETLLPTYWSTSFTKICLGMKVDGKTRFLRVNRAAASLYALVADGQYREISLGRDAWKGEVGPKASLQRNCNREGSNTQGNVSSNPKIRIGIIANEQNECNSPDSRIGFGEWGVVAEVPCGNVARHGGDNGDQTMRAFGYIFVQ
;
A
#
# COMPACT_ATOMS: atom_id res chain seq x y z
N MET A 1 -5.73 23.91 0.36
CA MET A 1 -5.90 22.55 0.93
C MET A 1 -4.71 22.26 1.85
N ASP A 2 -4.38 23.19 2.76
CA ASP A 2 -3.23 23.05 3.65
C ASP A 2 -3.74 22.47 4.97
N GLY A 3 -3.77 21.14 5.05
CA GLY A 3 -4.24 20.40 6.24
C GLY A 3 -4.87 19.02 5.96
N GLU A 4 -5.11 18.63 4.71
CA GLU A 4 -5.96 17.46 4.40
C GLU A 4 -5.27 16.08 4.46
N LEU A 5 -3.94 16.01 4.56
CA LEU A 5 -3.19 14.73 4.55
C LEU A 5 -2.56 14.34 5.90
N GLY A 6 -3.05 14.92 7.01
CA GLY A 6 -2.68 14.52 8.37
C GLY A 6 -1.17 14.42 8.61
N ASP A 7 -0.69 13.23 8.98
CA ASP A 7 0.70 12.94 9.34
C ASP A 7 1.71 13.15 8.19
N CYS A 8 1.23 13.30 6.96
CA CYS A 8 2.09 13.67 5.84
C CYS A 8 2.52 15.15 5.89
N GLY A 9 1.80 15.99 6.62
CA GLY A 9 2.06 17.42 6.74
C GLY A 9 1.64 18.22 5.51
N GLY A 10 1.90 19.53 5.56
CA GLY A 10 1.56 20.46 4.48
C GLY A 10 2.48 20.36 3.25
N GLY A 11 2.09 21.08 2.19
CA GLY A 11 2.84 21.17 0.93
C GLY A 11 2.07 20.65 -0.28
N GLY A 12 2.60 20.90 -1.48
CA GLY A 12 1.99 20.52 -2.75
C GLY A 12 2.10 19.02 -3.04
N TRP A 13 1.27 18.21 -2.38
CA TRP A 13 1.20 16.77 -2.63
C TRP A 13 0.52 16.47 -3.96
N THR A 14 1.15 15.62 -4.76
CA THR A 14 0.63 15.19 -6.06
C THR A 14 0.00 13.80 -5.93
N LEU A 15 -1.29 13.67 -6.26
CA LEU A 15 -1.96 12.36 -6.30
C LEU A 15 -1.34 11.49 -7.41
N VAL A 16 -1.07 10.23 -7.07
CA VAL A 16 -0.54 9.22 -8.01
C VAL A 16 -1.58 8.15 -8.29
N MET A 17 -2.18 7.59 -7.25
CA MET A 17 -3.05 6.44 -7.39
C MET A 17 -4.16 6.43 -6.32
N LYS A 18 -5.32 5.89 -6.69
CA LYS A 18 -6.41 5.46 -5.79
C LYS A 18 -6.70 3.98 -6.05
N ILE A 19 -6.78 3.18 -4.99
CA ILE A 19 -6.97 1.72 -5.05
C ILE A 19 -8.21 1.33 -4.25
N ASP A 20 -9.07 0.47 -4.79
CA ASP A 20 -10.24 -0.04 -4.08
C ASP A 20 -9.96 -1.48 -3.60
N GLY A 21 -9.63 -1.64 -2.32
CA GLY A 21 -9.33 -2.96 -1.74
C GLY A 21 -10.51 -3.95 -1.77
N ALA A 22 -11.73 -3.51 -2.08
CA ALA A 22 -12.89 -4.38 -2.29
C ALA A 22 -12.99 -4.93 -3.71
N LYS A 23 -12.29 -4.32 -4.67
CA LYS A 23 -12.30 -4.74 -6.06
C LYS A 23 -11.10 -5.63 -6.33
N VAL A 24 -11.36 -6.93 -6.37
CA VAL A 24 -10.41 -7.90 -6.92
C VAL A 24 -10.36 -7.67 -8.43
N HIS A 25 -9.36 -6.93 -8.90
CA HIS A 25 -9.01 -6.95 -10.31
C HIS A 25 -7.55 -7.37 -10.42
N ALA A 26 -7.26 -8.30 -11.34
CA ALA A 26 -5.89 -8.58 -11.76
C ALA A 26 -5.17 -7.31 -12.29
N SER A 27 -5.93 -6.26 -12.62
CA SER A 27 -5.43 -5.00 -13.20
C SER A 27 -4.84 -4.00 -12.22
N SER A 28 -5.25 -3.97 -10.95
CA SER A 28 -4.62 -3.09 -9.93
C SER A 28 -3.25 -3.62 -9.48
N CYS A 29 -2.94 -4.87 -9.82
CA CYS A 29 -1.71 -5.59 -9.43
C CYS A 29 -0.78 -5.99 -10.59
N SER A 30 -1.17 -5.79 -11.86
CA SER A 30 -0.34 -6.17 -13.01
C SER A 30 0.59 -5.05 -13.47
N THR A 31 1.87 -5.37 -13.65
CA THR A 31 2.89 -4.53 -14.33
C THR A 31 2.52 -4.19 -15.79
N THR A 32 1.43 -4.73 -16.33
CA THR A 32 0.97 -4.56 -17.71
C THR A 32 -0.50 -4.18 -17.85
N SER A 33 -1.22 -3.75 -16.81
CA SER A 33 -2.65 -3.48 -16.99
C SER A 33 -2.96 -2.18 -17.75
N THR A 34 -3.03 -2.36 -19.06
CA THR A 34 -3.57 -1.48 -20.10
C THR A 34 -5.05 -1.10 -19.91
N THR A 35 -5.71 -1.52 -18.82
CA THR A 35 -7.12 -1.18 -18.56
C THR A 35 -7.29 0.15 -17.82
N ILE A 36 -6.25 0.71 -17.18
CA ILE A 36 -6.28 2.10 -16.66
C ILE A 36 -5.92 3.10 -17.77
N GLN A 37 -6.12 2.73 -19.04
CA GLN A 37 -5.82 3.62 -20.16
C GLN A 37 -6.78 4.82 -20.21
N LYS A 38 -6.15 5.99 -20.13
CA LYS A 38 -6.45 7.19 -20.93
C LYS A 38 -7.76 7.92 -20.62
N ARG A 39 -7.89 8.47 -19.42
CA ARG A 39 -8.60 9.75 -19.26
C ARG A 39 -7.71 10.76 -18.56
N GLY A 40 -6.86 11.41 -19.35
CA GLY A 40 -6.34 12.71 -18.94
C GLY A 40 -7.53 13.68 -18.91
N LEU A 41 -7.92 14.13 -17.73
CA LEU A 41 -8.89 15.21 -17.59
C LEU A 41 -8.44 16.20 -16.50
N PRO A 42 -8.51 17.50 -16.81
CA PRO A 42 -8.14 18.58 -15.90
C PRO A 42 -9.24 18.78 -14.85
N GLY A 43 -8.84 19.20 -13.64
CA GLY A 43 -9.78 19.64 -12.60
C GLY A 43 -9.91 18.64 -11.46
N LEU A 44 -9.21 18.94 -10.37
CA LEU A 44 -9.30 18.27 -9.08
C LEU A 44 -10.64 18.64 -8.39
N GLN A 45 -11.78 18.16 -8.88
CA GLN A 45 -13.06 18.28 -8.17
C GLN A 45 -14.05 17.22 -8.68
N SER A 46 -14.46 16.33 -7.76
CA SER A 46 -15.44 15.23 -7.94
C SER A 46 -14.98 14.01 -8.75
N LEU A 47 -14.06 13.21 -8.21
CA LEU A 47 -13.89 11.83 -8.67
C LEU A 47 -14.64 10.89 -7.72
N PRO A 48 -15.74 10.23 -8.15
CA PRO A 48 -16.39 9.15 -7.39
C PRO A 48 -15.39 8.03 -7.08
N LYS A 49 -15.75 7.09 -6.18
CA LYS A 49 -14.96 5.93 -5.71
C LYS A 49 -14.57 4.96 -6.85
N MET A 50 -13.80 5.45 -7.82
CA MET A 50 -13.23 4.69 -8.91
C MET A 50 -11.72 4.67 -8.68
N GLU A 51 -11.14 3.49 -8.85
CA GLU A 51 -9.69 3.34 -8.91
C GLU A 51 -9.11 4.29 -9.95
N THR A 52 -7.96 4.87 -9.67
CA THR A 52 -7.35 5.88 -10.54
C THR A 52 -5.85 5.64 -10.58
N LEU A 53 -5.28 5.62 -11.78
CA LEU A 53 -3.84 5.71 -12.00
C LEU A 53 -3.57 6.95 -12.84
N LEU A 54 -2.82 7.90 -12.29
CA LEU A 54 -2.51 9.15 -12.97
C LEU A 54 -1.15 9.05 -13.67
N PRO A 55 -0.88 9.85 -14.71
CA PRO A 55 0.43 9.88 -15.38
C PRO A 55 1.61 10.13 -14.44
N THR A 56 1.34 10.82 -13.33
CA THR A 56 2.27 11.06 -12.22
C THR A 56 2.85 9.77 -11.63
N TYR A 57 2.21 8.62 -11.86
CA TYR A 57 2.74 7.30 -11.53
C TYR A 57 4.08 6.98 -12.21
N TRP A 58 4.27 7.37 -13.47
CA TRP A 58 5.52 7.13 -14.21
C TRP A 58 6.32 8.40 -14.50
N SER A 59 5.73 9.59 -14.39
CA SER A 59 6.38 10.85 -14.81
C SER A 59 6.79 11.82 -13.70
N THR A 60 6.50 11.53 -12.42
CA THR A 60 6.78 12.47 -11.32
C THR A 60 7.83 11.90 -10.37
N SER A 61 9.00 12.56 -10.32
CA SER A 61 10.01 12.29 -9.30
C SER A 61 9.58 12.84 -7.94
N PHE A 62 10.07 12.23 -6.87
CA PHE A 62 9.71 12.61 -5.51
C PHE A 62 10.79 12.23 -4.51
N THR A 63 10.68 12.80 -3.31
CA THR A 63 11.50 12.48 -2.13
C THR A 63 10.68 11.88 -1.00
N LYS A 64 9.36 12.04 -1.04
CA LYS A 64 8.43 11.51 -0.04
C LYS A 64 7.20 10.90 -0.70
N ILE A 65 6.63 9.93 -0.02
CA ILE A 65 5.36 9.29 -0.34
C ILE A 65 4.42 9.54 0.84
N CYS A 66 3.17 9.89 0.55
CA CYS A 66 2.09 9.89 1.52
C CYS A 66 1.12 8.76 1.16
N LEU A 67 1.11 7.74 1.98
CA LEU A 67 0.20 6.61 1.88
C LEU A 67 -1.04 6.92 2.72
N GLY A 68 -2.22 6.55 2.24
CA GLY A 68 -3.44 6.70 3.02
C GLY A 68 -4.36 5.51 2.85
N MET A 69 -4.92 5.04 3.96
CA MET A 69 -5.96 4.01 3.97
C MET A 69 -7.23 4.54 4.59
N LYS A 70 -8.35 4.34 3.88
CA LYS A 70 -9.69 4.56 4.42
C LYS A 70 -10.32 3.23 4.82
N VAL A 71 -10.55 3.08 6.12
CA VAL A 71 -11.14 1.90 6.77
C VAL A 71 -12.25 2.39 7.71
N ASP A 72 -13.42 1.75 7.67
CA ASP A 72 -14.58 2.11 8.51
C ASP A 72 -14.92 3.61 8.46
N GLY A 73 -14.82 4.21 7.27
CA GLY A 73 -15.11 5.64 7.05
C GLY A 73 -14.00 6.60 7.47
N LYS A 74 -12.98 6.16 8.22
CA LYS A 74 -11.85 6.99 8.66
C LYS A 74 -10.64 6.78 7.76
N THR A 75 -10.11 7.89 7.23
CA THR A 75 -8.83 7.90 6.51
C THR A 75 -7.71 8.21 7.48
N ARG A 76 -6.62 7.44 7.43
CA ARG A 76 -5.37 7.72 8.15
C ARG A 76 -4.23 7.70 7.14
N PHE A 77 -3.20 8.48 7.43
CA PHE A 77 -2.09 8.69 6.51
C PHE A 77 -0.77 8.28 7.15
N LEU A 78 0.15 7.79 6.32
CA LEU A 78 1.48 7.37 6.70
C LEU A 78 2.49 8.00 5.75
N ARG A 79 3.44 8.75 6.29
CA ARG A 79 4.50 9.39 5.51
C ARG A 79 5.72 8.49 5.39
N VAL A 80 6.22 8.34 4.17
CA VAL A 80 7.44 7.60 3.86
C VAL A 80 8.47 8.53 3.23
N ASN A 81 9.65 8.63 3.82
CA ASN A 81 10.76 9.39 3.25
C ASN A 81 11.57 8.48 2.32
N ARG A 82 11.23 8.46 1.04
CA ARG A 82 11.89 7.64 0.02
C ARG A 82 11.95 8.41 -1.29
N ALA A 83 13.15 8.58 -1.84
CA ALA A 83 13.32 9.17 -3.16
C ALA A 83 13.22 8.14 -4.29
N ALA A 84 12.60 8.53 -5.40
CA ALA A 84 12.58 7.77 -6.63
C ALA A 84 12.29 8.69 -7.84
N ALA A 85 12.66 8.22 -9.04
CA ALA A 85 12.35 8.93 -10.29
C ALA A 85 10.85 8.92 -10.62
N SER A 86 10.12 7.91 -10.15
CA SER A 86 8.65 7.81 -10.17
C SER A 86 8.19 6.62 -9.34
N LEU A 87 6.88 6.49 -9.09
CA LEU A 87 6.36 5.37 -8.31
C LEU A 87 6.52 4.07 -9.11
N TYR A 88 6.35 4.15 -10.44
CA TYR A 88 6.70 3.09 -11.37
C TYR A 88 8.16 2.65 -11.21
N ALA A 89 9.12 3.59 -11.25
CA ALA A 89 10.54 3.27 -11.11
C ALA A 89 10.89 2.62 -9.75
N LEU A 90 10.12 2.93 -8.70
CA LEU A 90 10.30 2.33 -7.38
C LEU A 90 9.88 0.85 -7.33
N VAL A 91 8.85 0.45 -8.09
CA VAL A 91 8.22 -0.88 -7.95
C VAL A 91 8.36 -1.80 -9.16
N ALA A 92 8.56 -1.27 -10.36
CA ALA A 92 8.44 -2.01 -11.62
C ALA A 92 9.51 -3.09 -11.82
N ASP A 93 10.72 -2.89 -11.28
CA ASP A 93 11.82 -3.85 -11.39
C ASP A 93 11.71 -5.04 -10.43
N GLY A 94 10.69 -5.05 -9.57
CA GLY A 94 10.45 -6.11 -8.59
C GLY A 94 11.50 -6.20 -7.48
N GLN A 95 12.46 -5.26 -7.40
CA GLN A 95 13.53 -5.31 -6.41
C GLN A 95 13.03 -4.86 -5.04
N TYR A 96 13.41 -5.61 -4.01
CA TYR A 96 13.15 -5.23 -2.63
C TYR A 96 13.94 -3.96 -2.29
N ARG A 97 13.26 -3.00 -1.65
CA ARG A 97 13.91 -1.82 -1.09
C ARG A 97 13.33 -1.53 0.27
N GLU A 98 14.21 -1.47 1.26
CA GLU A 98 13.82 -1.22 2.64
C GLU A 98 13.14 0.14 2.81
N ILE A 99 12.08 0.12 3.63
CA ILE A 99 11.39 1.29 4.18
C ILE A 99 11.31 1.01 5.67
N SER A 100 11.97 1.82 6.52
CA SER A 100 11.99 1.59 7.96
C SER A 100 11.08 2.58 8.69
N LEU A 101 9.81 2.22 8.87
CA LEU A 101 8.80 3.02 9.58
C LEU A 101 8.42 2.41 10.93
N GLY A 102 8.61 1.10 11.06
CA GLY A 102 8.20 0.33 12.21
C GLY A 102 6.76 -0.19 12.11
N ARG A 103 6.55 -1.35 12.72
CA ARG A 103 5.28 -2.09 12.76
C ARG A 103 4.08 -1.23 13.17
N ASP A 104 4.25 -0.43 14.21
CA ASP A 104 3.15 0.37 14.77
C ASP A 104 2.67 1.45 13.80
N ALA A 105 3.54 1.97 12.94
CA ALA A 105 3.18 2.96 11.93
C ALA A 105 2.23 2.35 10.88
N TRP A 106 2.56 1.16 10.36
CA TRP A 106 1.71 0.41 9.43
C TRP A 106 0.37 0.02 10.06
N LYS A 107 0.38 -0.47 11.30
CA LYS A 107 -0.86 -0.77 12.03
C LYS A 107 -1.70 0.49 12.27
N GLY A 108 -1.04 1.61 12.57
CA GLY A 108 -1.68 2.92 12.76
C GLY A 108 -2.45 3.38 11.53
N GLU A 109 -1.93 3.15 10.32
CA GLU A 109 -2.58 3.46 9.05
C GLU A 109 -3.95 2.76 8.89
N VAL A 110 -4.04 1.50 9.36
CA VAL A 110 -5.28 0.71 9.31
C VAL A 110 -6.20 1.04 10.49
N GLY A 111 -5.65 1.12 11.70
CA GLY A 111 -6.36 1.45 12.94
C GLY A 111 -6.39 0.32 13.98
N PRO A 112 -7.23 0.43 15.03
CA PRO A 112 -7.15 -0.44 16.22
C PRO A 112 -7.33 -1.94 15.98
N LYS A 113 -8.02 -2.32 14.89
CA LYS A 113 -8.25 -3.72 14.50
C LYS A 113 -7.12 -4.31 13.66
N ALA A 114 -6.12 -3.51 13.27
CA ALA A 114 -4.99 -3.97 12.47
C ALA A 114 -4.28 -5.14 13.15
N SER A 115 -3.99 -6.20 12.42
CA SER A 115 -3.36 -7.41 12.94
C SER A 115 -2.15 -7.80 12.10
N LEU A 116 -1.08 -8.17 12.78
CA LEU A 116 0.10 -8.76 12.17
C LEU A 116 0.62 -9.87 13.10
N GLN A 117 1.30 -10.88 12.57
CA GLN A 117 2.06 -11.84 13.39
C GLN A 117 3.29 -11.17 14.00
N ARG A 118 3.82 -11.67 15.11
CA ARG A 118 4.61 -10.85 16.05
C ARG A 118 6.11 -10.74 15.77
N ASN A 119 6.71 -11.69 15.06
CA ASN A 119 8.15 -11.88 15.11
C ASN A 119 8.87 -11.21 13.93
N CYS A 120 8.80 -11.77 12.72
CA CYS A 120 9.40 -11.08 11.57
C CYS A 120 8.57 -9.85 11.18
N ASN A 121 9.24 -8.76 10.80
CA ASN A 121 8.63 -7.51 10.36
C ASN A 121 9.45 -6.95 9.19
N ARG A 122 9.23 -7.45 7.97
CA ARG A 122 9.93 -6.93 6.78
C ARG A 122 9.07 -5.88 6.11
N GLU A 123 9.56 -4.65 6.09
CA GLU A 123 8.91 -3.49 5.48
C GLU A 123 9.71 -2.96 4.29
N GLY A 124 9.01 -2.49 3.26
CA GLY A 124 9.65 -2.05 2.03
C GLY A 124 8.76 -2.02 0.80
N SER A 125 9.39 -1.74 -0.34
CA SER A 125 8.81 -1.96 -1.65
C SER A 125 9.12 -3.35 -2.17
N ASN A 126 8.20 -3.96 -2.92
CA ASN A 126 8.33 -5.32 -3.47
C ASN A 126 8.71 -6.37 -2.41
N THR A 127 8.09 -6.25 -1.23
CA THR A 127 8.33 -7.17 -0.13
C THR A 127 7.60 -8.48 -0.38
N GLN A 128 8.27 -9.61 -0.15
CA GLN A 128 7.69 -10.94 -0.33
C GLN A 128 8.35 -11.98 0.58
N GLY A 129 7.65 -13.10 0.80
CA GLY A 129 8.22 -14.35 1.32
C GLY A 129 9.00 -15.13 0.26
N ASN A 130 9.49 -16.30 0.64
CA ASN A 130 10.31 -17.16 -0.22
C ASN A 130 9.48 -18.23 -0.95
N VAL A 131 8.26 -18.52 -0.49
CA VAL A 131 7.37 -19.48 -1.13
C VAL A 131 6.43 -18.75 -2.09
N SER A 132 6.14 -19.37 -3.23
CA SER A 132 5.27 -18.77 -4.27
C SER A 132 3.86 -18.44 -3.79
N SER A 133 3.36 -19.16 -2.78
CA SER A 133 2.06 -18.94 -2.15
C SER A 133 2.05 -17.79 -1.14
N ASN A 134 3.21 -17.30 -0.72
CA ASN A 134 3.31 -16.24 0.27
C ASN A 134 2.82 -14.89 -0.28
N PRO A 135 2.41 -13.99 0.63
CA PRO A 135 2.06 -12.65 0.26
C PRO A 135 3.23 -11.91 -0.41
N LYS A 136 2.87 -11.17 -1.44
CA LYS A 136 3.70 -10.16 -2.11
C LYS A 136 3.04 -8.82 -1.92
N ILE A 137 3.82 -7.78 -1.70
CA ILE A 137 3.31 -6.43 -1.48
C ILE A 137 4.20 -5.41 -2.17
N ARG A 138 3.59 -4.45 -2.86
CA ARG A 138 4.35 -3.44 -3.62
C ARG A 138 4.93 -2.38 -2.72
N ILE A 139 4.19 -1.94 -1.72
CA ILE A 139 4.65 -1.03 -0.66
C ILE A 139 3.92 -1.45 0.62
N GLY A 140 4.66 -1.85 1.63
CA GLY A 140 4.05 -2.28 2.88
C GLY A 140 4.97 -3.12 3.76
N ILE A 141 4.34 -3.78 4.73
CA ILE A 141 4.96 -4.69 5.68
C ILE A 141 4.38 -6.10 5.50
N ILE A 142 5.25 -7.11 5.55
CA ILE A 142 4.88 -8.51 5.82
C ILE A 142 5.37 -8.89 7.21
N ALA A 143 4.64 -9.75 7.88
CA ALA A 143 5.02 -10.26 9.18
C ALA A 143 4.73 -11.75 9.31
N ASN A 144 5.48 -12.39 10.20
CA ASN A 144 5.48 -13.83 10.40
C ASN A 144 5.59 -14.18 11.90
N GLU A 145 5.17 -15.36 12.31
CA GLU A 145 5.41 -15.89 13.66
C GLU A 145 6.79 -16.52 13.82
N GLN A 146 7.50 -16.83 12.74
CA GLN A 146 8.94 -17.10 12.82
C GLN A 146 9.76 -15.81 12.76
N ASN A 147 11.03 -15.90 13.17
CA ASN A 147 11.97 -14.77 13.11
C ASN A 147 12.33 -14.42 11.67
N GLU A 148 12.33 -15.41 10.78
CA GLU A 148 12.56 -15.24 9.37
C GLU A 148 11.25 -14.90 8.63
N CYS A 149 11.31 -13.96 7.69
CA CYS A 149 10.19 -13.61 6.80
C CYS A 149 10.12 -14.55 5.58
N ASN A 150 10.38 -15.84 5.78
CA ASN A 150 10.39 -16.81 4.68
C ASN A 150 8.99 -17.27 4.30
N SER A 151 8.08 -17.37 5.28
CA SER A 151 6.70 -17.86 5.11
C SER A 151 5.65 -16.93 5.75
N PRO A 152 5.68 -15.62 5.50
CA PRO A 152 4.77 -14.68 6.16
C PRO A 152 3.29 -15.01 5.93
N ASP A 153 2.48 -14.98 6.98
CA ASP A 153 1.01 -15.17 6.89
C ASP A 153 0.22 -13.87 7.16
N SER A 154 0.92 -12.76 7.44
CA SER A 154 0.29 -11.47 7.68
C SER A 154 0.97 -10.31 6.96
N ARG A 155 0.20 -9.27 6.64
CA ARG A 155 0.64 -8.10 5.87
C ARG A 155 -0.27 -6.88 5.99
N ILE A 156 0.30 -5.71 5.72
CA ILE A 156 -0.42 -4.42 5.55
C ILE A 156 0.23 -3.64 4.42
N GLY A 157 -0.57 -3.11 3.50
CA GLY A 157 -0.13 -2.07 2.57
C GLY A 157 -0.86 -2.07 1.23
N PHE A 158 -0.13 -1.81 0.16
CA PHE A 158 -0.65 -1.48 -1.17
C PHE A 158 -0.10 -2.44 -2.24
N GLY A 159 -0.97 -2.83 -3.18
CA GLY A 159 -0.65 -3.79 -4.23
C GLY A 159 -0.37 -5.18 -3.68
N GLU A 160 -1.17 -5.63 -2.69
CA GLU A 160 -0.97 -6.95 -2.09
C GLU A 160 -1.51 -8.08 -2.98
N TRP A 161 -0.80 -9.21 -2.97
CA TRP A 161 -1.20 -10.45 -3.64
C TRP A 161 -0.85 -11.64 -2.75
N GLY A 162 -1.70 -12.66 -2.68
CA GLY A 162 -1.41 -13.91 -1.97
C GLY A 162 -2.55 -14.91 -2.06
N VAL A 163 -2.23 -16.20 -1.97
CA VAL A 163 -3.19 -17.29 -2.18
C VAL A 163 -4.34 -17.26 -1.16
N VAL A 164 -4.10 -16.75 0.05
CA VAL A 164 -5.02 -16.85 1.18
C VAL A 164 -6.11 -15.76 1.18
N ALA A 165 -5.88 -14.62 0.50
CA ALA A 165 -6.90 -13.58 0.29
C ALA A 165 -6.39 -12.55 -0.73
N GLU A 166 -7.24 -12.21 -1.70
CA GLU A 166 -7.00 -11.08 -2.60
C GLU A 166 -7.52 -9.79 -1.95
N VAL A 167 -6.57 -9.02 -1.40
CA VAL A 167 -6.80 -7.72 -0.76
C VAL A 167 -5.77 -6.75 -1.34
N PRO A 168 -6.08 -6.04 -2.43
CA PRO A 168 -5.11 -5.16 -3.09
C PRO A 168 -4.62 -4.01 -2.20
N CYS A 169 -5.41 -3.60 -1.21
CA CYS A 169 -5.06 -2.59 -0.24
C CYS A 169 -5.75 -2.89 1.11
N GLY A 170 -4.99 -2.95 2.20
CA GLY A 170 -5.55 -3.10 3.53
C GLY A 170 -4.68 -3.91 4.49
N ASN A 171 -5.29 -4.86 5.20
CA ASN A 171 -4.62 -5.71 6.17
C ASN A 171 -5.15 -7.14 6.12
N VAL A 172 -4.25 -8.11 6.05
CA VAL A 172 -4.57 -9.53 6.19
C VAL A 172 -3.67 -10.14 7.25
N ALA A 173 -4.26 -10.90 8.18
CA ALA A 173 -3.54 -11.76 9.11
C ALA A 173 -4.21 -13.13 9.17
N ARG A 174 -3.39 -14.17 9.16
CA ARG A 174 -3.78 -15.58 9.18
C ARG A 174 -2.89 -16.35 10.14
N HIS A 175 -3.40 -17.47 10.62
CA HIS A 175 -2.69 -18.33 11.59
C HIS A 175 -2.33 -17.56 12.87
N GLY A 176 -3.20 -16.63 13.26
CA GLY A 176 -3.02 -15.73 14.37
C GLY A 176 -2.38 -14.40 13.98
N GLY A 177 -2.33 -13.52 14.97
CA GLY A 177 -1.81 -12.17 14.86
C GLY A 177 -2.03 -11.50 16.21
N ASP A 178 -1.44 -10.33 16.40
CA ASP A 178 -1.62 -9.60 17.65
C ASP A 178 -3.07 -9.16 17.91
N ASN A 179 -3.93 -9.13 16.87
CA ASN A 179 -5.37 -8.95 16.94
C ASN A 179 -6.16 -10.12 16.29
N GLY A 180 -5.56 -11.32 16.30
CA GLY A 180 -6.14 -12.52 15.68
C GLY A 180 -6.18 -12.47 14.16
N ASP A 181 -6.89 -13.39 13.54
CA ASP A 181 -7.08 -13.42 12.10
C ASP A 181 -7.94 -12.23 11.65
N GLN A 182 -7.46 -11.50 10.63
CA GLN A 182 -8.13 -10.31 10.13
C GLN A 182 -8.12 -10.27 8.60
N THR A 183 -9.14 -9.65 8.03
CA THR A 183 -9.20 -9.33 6.59
C THR A 183 -9.91 -8.01 6.43
N MET A 184 -9.13 -6.95 6.38
CA MET A 184 -9.62 -5.58 6.29
C MET A 184 -9.27 -5.04 4.92
N ARG A 185 -10.28 -4.54 4.22
CA ARG A 185 -10.12 -3.90 2.91
C ARG A 185 -10.16 -2.40 3.10
N ALA A 186 -9.19 -1.72 2.51
CA ALA A 186 -9.10 -0.27 2.56
C ALA A 186 -9.31 0.33 1.17
N PHE A 187 -9.85 1.54 1.13
CA PHE A 187 -9.67 2.39 -0.05
C PHE A 187 -8.34 3.13 0.12
N GLY A 188 -7.38 2.82 -0.76
CA GLY A 188 -6.02 3.32 -0.72
C GLY A 188 -5.82 4.62 -1.51
N TYR A 189 -4.94 5.47 -1.02
CA TYR A 189 -4.46 6.68 -1.68
C TYR A 189 -2.93 6.69 -1.65
N ILE A 190 -2.31 7.08 -2.76
CA ILE A 190 -0.87 7.32 -2.82
C ILE A 190 -0.63 8.70 -3.40
N PHE A 191 0.07 9.55 -2.65
CA PHE A 191 0.56 10.85 -3.08
C PHE A 191 2.08 10.91 -3.00
N VAL A 192 2.69 11.83 -3.73
CA VAL A 192 4.14 12.04 -3.74
C VAL A 192 4.48 13.53 -3.64
N GLN A 193 5.66 13.83 -3.09
CA GLN A 193 6.23 15.18 -2.91
C GLN A 193 7.75 15.16 -3.14
#